data_AF-A0A949Y2H9-F1
#
_entry.id   AF-A0A949Y2H9-F1
#
_cell.length_a   1.000
_cell.length_b   1.000
_cell.length_c   1.000
_cell.angle_alpha   90.00
_cell.angle_beta   90.00
_cell.angle_gamma   90.00
#
_symmetry.space_group_name_H-M   'P 1'
#
loop_
_entity.id
_entity.type
_entity.pdbx_description
1 polymer ?
#
loop_
_entity_poly.entity_id
_entity_poly.type
_entity_poly.pdbx_seq_one_letter_code
_entity_poly.pdbx_strand_id
1 'polypeptide(L)'
;MDHFVTMDRLPVGLEFPPTLKDRIWFDAAKRRLVFRGFMSKAEFDRLNRLSDDWGYRRPLEDLFRLCTPEEEERPRGLRRMYASLASLWLA
;
A
#
# COMPACT_ATOMS: atom_id res chain seq x y z
N MET A 1 1.86 11.43 6.36
CA MET A 1 1.65 11.76 4.94
C MET A 1 0.57 10.84 4.43
N ASP A 2 -0.34 11.38 3.63
CA ASP A 2 -1.45 10.61 3.05
C ASP A 2 -1.15 10.42 1.57
N HIS A 3 -1.21 9.18 1.11
CA HIS A 3 -1.00 8.81 -0.28
C HIS A 3 -2.34 8.41 -0.88
N PHE A 4 -2.53 8.67 -2.16
CA PHE A 4 -3.76 8.32 -2.83
C PHE A 4 -3.53 7.96 -4.29
N VAL A 5 -4.42 7.14 -4.82
CA VAL A 5 -4.49 6.76 -6.24
C VAL A 5 -5.91 6.92 -6.73
N THR A 6 -6.05 7.25 -8.01
CA THR A 6 -7.35 7.27 -8.67
C THR A 6 -7.90 5.85 -8.79
N MET A 7 -9.16 5.68 -8.40
CA MET A 7 -9.83 4.39 -8.43
C MET A 7 -11.32 4.61 -8.69
N ASP A 8 -11.84 3.99 -9.74
CA ASP A 8 -13.20 4.27 -10.20
C ASP A 8 -14.29 3.88 -9.21
N ARG A 9 -14.14 2.69 -8.60
CA ARG A 9 -15.09 2.13 -7.66
C ARG A 9 -14.43 1.10 -6.76
N LEU A 10 -14.97 0.95 -5.56
CA LEU A 10 -14.68 -0.20 -4.71
C LEU A 10 -15.46 -1.43 -5.22
N PRO A 11 -14.87 -2.64 -5.21
CA PRO A 11 -15.61 -3.87 -5.45
C PRO A 11 -16.82 -4.00 -4.52
N VAL A 12 -17.93 -4.53 -5.03
CA VAL A 12 -19.17 -4.68 -4.26
C VAL A 12 -18.95 -5.63 -3.09
N GLY A 13 -19.32 -5.20 -1.88
CA GLY A 13 -19.17 -6.00 -0.66
C GLY A 13 -17.76 -6.03 -0.09
N LEU A 14 -16.80 -5.26 -0.64
CA LEU A 14 -15.47 -5.16 -0.07
C LEU A 14 -15.50 -4.27 1.18
N GLU A 15 -15.09 -4.85 2.30
CA GLU A 15 -14.87 -4.13 3.56
C GLU A 15 -13.40 -4.17 3.94
N PHE A 16 -12.86 -3.04 4.39
CA PHE A 16 -11.49 -2.99 4.89
C PHE A 16 -11.41 -3.59 6.29
N PRO A 17 -10.34 -4.36 6.59
CA PRO A 17 -10.13 -4.92 7.92
C PRO A 17 -10.16 -3.82 9.00
N PRO A 18 -10.75 -4.10 10.18
CA PRO A 18 -10.87 -3.10 11.24
C PRO A 18 -9.52 -2.56 11.72
N THR A 19 -8.46 -3.37 11.64
CA THR A 19 -7.08 -2.97 11.96
C THR A 19 -6.49 -1.93 11.00
N LEU A 20 -7.07 -1.77 9.81
CA LEU A 20 -6.62 -0.81 8.79
C LEU A 20 -7.65 0.29 8.51
N LYS A 21 -8.81 0.27 9.17
CA LYS A 21 -9.92 1.19 8.86
C LYS A 21 -9.55 2.68 9.02
N ASP A 22 -8.68 3.01 9.97
CA ASP A 22 -8.18 4.38 10.18
C ASP A 22 -7.02 4.74 9.24
N ARG A 23 -6.50 3.75 8.51
CA ARG A 23 -5.33 3.87 7.63
C ARG A 23 -5.72 3.86 6.16
N ILE A 24 -6.70 3.06 5.76
CA ILE A 24 -7.15 2.93 4.37
C ILE A 24 -8.64 3.19 4.26
N TRP A 25 -9.02 4.00 3.27
CA TRP A 25 -10.42 4.23 2.96
C TRP A 25 -10.59 4.61 1.48
N PHE A 26 -11.79 4.39 0.98
CA PHE A 26 -12.17 4.82 -0.36
C PHE A 26 -12.99 6.11 -0.28
N ASP A 27 -12.53 7.14 -0.98
CA ASP A 27 -13.20 8.42 -1.12
C ASP A 27 -14.02 8.41 -2.41
N ALA A 28 -15.32 8.08 -2.29
CA ALA A 28 -16.22 7.98 -3.42
C ALA A 28 -16.50 9.35 -4.09
N ALA A 29 -16.41 10.45 -3.35
CA ALA A 29 -16.62 11.79 -3.89
C ALA A 29 -15.50 12.18 -4.86
N LYS A 30 -14.27 11.74 -4.56
CA LYS A 30 -13.08 12.00 -5.39
C LYS A 30 -12.61 10.80 -6.20
N ARG A 31 -13.32 9.67 -6.14
CA ARG A 31 -13.02 8.40 -6.82
C ARG A 31 -11.54 8.02 -6.65
N ARG A 32 -11.13 7.88 -5.40
CA ARG A 32 -9.75 7.58 -5.05
C ARG A 32 -9.64 6.68 -3.84
N LEU A 33 -8.65 5.80 -3.85
CA LEU A 33 -8.24 5.02 -2.70
C LEU A 33 -7.15 5.79 -1.96
N VAL A 34 -7.31 5.96 -0.65
CA VAL A 34 -6.40 6.74 0.19
C VAL A 34 -5.80 5.83 1.25
N PHE A 35 -4.49 5.97 1.47
CA PHE A 35 -3.77 5.32 2.55
C PHE A 35 -2.93 6.32 3.36
N ARG A 36 -3.01 6.20 4.68
CA ARG A 36 -2.33 7.08 5.63
C ARG A 36 -1.07 6.42 6.18
N GLY A 37 0.07 7.08 5.92
CA GLY A 37 1.40 6.66 6.33
C GLY A 37 2.01 5.59 5.41
N PHE A 38 2.97 4.84 5.95
CA PHE A 38 3.69 3.79 5.24
C PHE A 38 2.89 2.49 5.17
N MET A 39 2.73 1.92 3.98
CA MET A 39 2.08 0.62 3.80
C MET A 39 3.15 -0.47 3.84
N SER A 40 3.04 -1.39 4.80
CA SER A 40 3.93 -2.55 4.84
C SER A 40 3.51 -3.62 3.83
N LYS A 41 4.46 -4.45 3.38
CA LYS A 41 4.15 -5.57 2.48
C LYS A 41 3.08 -6.51 3.04
N ALA A 42 3.09 -6.75 4.35
CA ALA A 42 2.09 -7.60 5.00
C ALA A 42 0.68 -6.99 4.96
N GLU A 43 0.57 -5.66 5.03
CA GLU A 43 -0.72 -4.95 4.88
C GLU A 43 -1.19 -4.98 3.44
N PHE A 44 -0.29 -4.70 2.49
CA PHE A 44 -0.56 -4.86 1.07
C PHE A 44 -1.05 -6.27 0.73
N ASP A 45 -0.34 -7.31 1.18
CA ASP A 45 -0.70 -8.71 0.91
C ASP A 45 -2.08 -9.06 1.48
N ARG A 46 -2.49 -8.47 2.62
CA ARG A 46 -3.85 -8.63 3.17
C ARG A 46 -4.89 -7.91 2.33
N LEU A 47 -4.65 -6.65 1.98
CA LEU A 47 -5.55 -5.83 1.17
C LEU A 47 -5.77 -6.44 -0.22
N ASN A 48 -4.69 -6.91 -0.86
CA ASN A 48 -4.72 -7.53 -2.19
C ASN A 48 -5.52 -8.85 -2.23
N ARG A 49 -5.69 -9.52 -1.08
CA ARG A 49 -6.51 -10.73 -0.94
C ARG A 49 -7.99 -10.46 -0.71
N LEU A 50 -8.39 -9.21 -0.46
CA LEU A 50 -9.81 -8.87 -0.24
C LEU A 50 -10.64 -8.96 -1.51
N SER A 51 -10.01 -8.85 -2.68
CA SER A 51 -10.69 -8.98 -3.97
C SER A 51 -9.75 -9.41 -5.09
N ASP A 52 -10.30 -10.18 -6.02
CA ASP A 52 -9.66 -10.55 -7.28
C ASP A 52 -9.92 -9.55 -8.43
N ASP A 53 -10.70 -8.49 -8.17
CA ASP A 53 -11.02 -7.48 -9.17
C ASP A 53 -9.77 -6.71 -9.61
N TRP A 54 -9.49 -6.75 -10.91
CA TRP A 54 -8.32 -6.08 -11.48
C TRP A 54 -8.36 -4.56 -11.31
N GLY A 55 -9.54 -3.96 -11.34
CA GLY A 55 -9.77 -2.54 -11.08
C GLY A 55 -9.53 -2.15 -9.62
N TYR A 56 -9.44 -3.11 -8.71
CA TYR A 56 -9.00 -2.90 -7.33
C TYR A 56 -7.50 -3.16 -7.14
N ARG A 57 -7.00 -4.29 -7.67
CA ARG A 57 -5.60 -4.68 -7.49
C ARG A 57 -4.61 -3.69 -8.08
N ARG A 58 -4.90 -3.17 -9.29
CA ARG A 58 -4.00 -2.25 -9.97
C ARG A 58 -3.78 -0.94 -9.21
N PRO A 59 -4.84 -0.20 -8.82
CA PRO A 59 -4.68 0.98 -7.99
C PRO A 59 -4.03 0.66 -6.65
N LEU A 60 -4.37 -0.49 -6.02
CA LEU A 60 -3.74 -0.87 -4.75
C LEU A 60 -2.23 -1.08 -4.88
N GLU A 61 -1.75 -1.70 -5.96
CA GLU A 61 -0.31 -1.82 -6.25
C GLU A 61 0.34 -0.44 -6.42
N ASP A 62 -0.27 0.45 -7.19
CA ASP A 62 0.25 1.80 -7.38
C ASP A 62 0.29 2.58 -6.05
N LEU A 63 -0.73 2.39 -5.21
CA LEU A 63 -0.79 3.00 -3.87
C LEU A 63 0.30 2.46 -2.96
N PHE A 64 0.56 1.15 -3.03
CA PHE A 64 1.67 0.54 -2.29
C PHE A 64 3.01 1.17 -2.68
N ARG A 65 3.27 1.34 -3.99
CA ARG A 65 4.50 1.99 -4.48
C ARG A 65 4.63 3.46 -4.08
N LEU A 66 3.52 4.17 -3.89
CA LEU A 66 3.54 5.54 -3.36
C LEU A 66 3.79 5.57 -1.85
N CYS A 67 3.26 4.59 -1.13
CA CYS A 67 3.39 4.46 0.32
C CYS A 67 4.73 3.88 0.77
N THR A 68 5.37 3.09 -0.07
CA THR A 68 6.76 2.66 0.12
C THR A 68 7.66 3.60 -0.65
N PRO A 69 8.78 4.07 -0.10
CA PRO A 69 9.83 4.62 -0.93
C PRO A 69 10.41 3.46 -1.77
N GLU A 70 9.81 3.15 -2.92
CA GLU A 70 10.55 2.45 -3.96
C GLU A 70 11.65 3.40 -4.43
N GLU A 71 12.85 2.84 -4.53
CA GLU A 71 14.11 3.48 -4.87
C GLU A 71 14.08 4.16 -6.26
N GLU A 72 13.34 5.27 -6.46
CA GLU A 72 13.66 6.17 -7.56
C GLU A 72 15.00 6.85 -7.22
N GLU A 73 16.04 6.34 -7.89
CA GLU A 73 17.36 6.92 -8.11
C GLU A 73 18.41 6.77 -6.99
N ARG A 74 19.01 5.58 -6.89
CA ARG A 74 20.47 5.54 -6.71
C ARG A 74 21.14 5.90 -8.04
N PRO A 75 21.79 7.07 -8.20
CA PRO A 75 22.93 7.13 -9.12
C PRO A 75 23.97 6.09 -8.66
N ARG A 76 24.85 5.65 -9.56
CA ARG A 76 25.85 4.57 -9.40
C ARG A 76 26.85 4.66 -8.22
N GLY A 77 26.57 5.39 -7.14
CA GLY A 77 27.37 5.41 -5.93
C GLY A 77 26.51 5.64 -4.69
N LEU A 78 26.86 4.95 -3.61
CA LEU A 78 26.37 5.11 -2.23
C LEU A 78 25.18 4.22 -1.80
N ARG A 79 25.62 3.06 -1.30
CA ARG A 79 25.00 2.21 -0.28
C ARG A 79 24.49 3.01 0.94
N ARG A 80 23.54 2.38 1.66
CA ARG A 80 22.89 2.72 2.96
C ARG A 80 21.65 3.60 2.78
N MET A 81 20.54 3.40 3.48
CA MET A 81 20.18 2.56 4.64
C MET A 81 18.64 2.57 4.63
N TYR A 82 17.95 1.44 4.58
CA TYR A 82 16.62 1.20 5.19
C TYR A 82 16.26 -0.28 5.01
N ALA A 83 16.99 -1.14 5.72
CA ALA A 83 16.59 -2.52 5.98
C ALA A 83 16.42 -2.65 7.50
N SER A 84 15.20 -2.38 7.96
CA SER A 84 14.73 -2.68 9.30
C SER A 84 13.38 -3.35 9.06
N LEU A 85 13.18 -4.66 9.19
CA LEU A 85 13.48 -5.54 10.31
C LEU A 85 13.48 -6.99 9.80
N ALA A 86 14.62 -7.68 9.82
CA ALA A 86 14.65 -9.15 9.83
C ALA A 86 16.05 -9.64 10.24
N SER A 87 16.48 -9.31 11.47
CA SER A 87 17.67 -9.94 12.04
C SER A 87 17.43 -10.24 13.50
N LEU A 88 16.87 -11.42 13.78
CA LEU A 88 17.03 -12.12 15.06
C LEU A 88 16.53 -13.56 14.95
N TRP A 89 17.30 -14.43 14.30
CA TRP A 89 17.37 -15.88 14.52
C TRP A 89 18.75 -16.35 14.01
N LEU A 90 19.76 -16.51 14.88
CA LEU A 90 20.16 -17.71 15.66
C LEU A 90 20.99 -18.73 14.86
N ALA A 91 22.31 -18.72 15.09
CA ALA A 91 23.18 -19.89 15.28
C ALA A 91 24.54 -19.43 15.82
#